data_AF-N9UA98-F1
#
_entry.id   AF-N9UA98-F1
#
_cell.length_a   1.000
_cell.length_b   1.000
_cell.length_c   1.000
_cell.angle_alpha   90.00
_cell.angle_beta   90.00
_cell.angle_gamma   90.00
#
_symmetry.space_group_name_H-M   'P 1'
#
loop_
_entity.id
_entity.type
_entity.pdbx_description
1 polymer ?
#
loop_
_entity_poly.entity_id
_entity_poly.type
_entity_poly.pdbx_seq_one_letter_code
_entity_poly.pdbx_strand_id
1 'polypeptide(L)'
;MNNRKNELKKLKKYELHSSWYLILLLTAIFATWLLVIYIVAIFQNKYAHYDSFRLINDIVVSVVTGLISGMLTILFAFIFLDLIKRSYIRDYFSYYSYLNSLRNKTKYTFFKDSKIPQELYKKTATQMTKTEFIFIVAKILDYSMMSPHYRNLVNEINTDFALHSFLTPNFNKQKSVAITKIIILDLLIPLAIESILLLLIIFVHQKQILDNVISVSAITRILIILLTTIFSLMVSITIYEFYLLKGIKNYNSFNDFYFLSFNNFEFKHLNSSLIKR
;
A
#
# COMPACT_ATOMS: atom_id res chain seq x y z
N MET A 1 20.47 26.95 5.76
CA MET A 1 20.05 25.79 4.94
C MET A 1 19.75 24.60 5.88
N ASN A 2 18.55 24.58 6.49
CA ASN A 2 18.02 23.47 7.31
C ASN A 2 16.49 23.60 7.52
N ASN A 3 15.92 24.79 7.29
CA ASN A 3 14.48 25.06 7.47
C ASN A 3 13.59 24.21 6.54
N ARG A 4 13.88 24.11 5.24
CA ARG A 4 13.09 23.29 4.29
C ARG A 4 12.93 21.83 4.74
N LYS A 5 14.00 21.20 5.22
CA LYS A 5 13.95 19.82 5.71
C LYS A 5 13.07 19.70 6.95
N ASN A 6 13.11 20.70 7.84
CA ASN A 6 12.29 20.76 9.04
C ASN A 6 10.82 21.06 8.73
N GLU A 7 10.54 21.94 7.77
CA GLU A 7 9.20 22.26 7.27
C GLU A 7 8.55 21.03 6.64
N LEU A 8 9.25 20.37 5.71
CA LEU A 8 8.78 19.11 5.13
C LEU A 8 8.60 18.02 6.19
N LYS A 9 9.45 17.96 7.22
CA LYS A 9 9.26 17.03 8.34
C LYS A 9 7.98 17.36 9.13
N LYS A 10 7.67 18.64 9.38
CA LYS A 10 6.42 19.08 10.04
C LYS A 10 5.19 18.75 9.20
N LEU A 11 5.27 18.92 7.88
CA LEU A 11 4.20 18.62 6.93
C LEU A 11 3.90 17.11 6.77
N LYS A 12 4.92 16.26 6.83
CA LYS A 12 4.76 14.80 6.74
C LYS A 12 4.29 14.17 8.05
N LYS A 13 4.68 14.75 9.19
CA LYS A 13 4.47 14.16 10.51
C LYS A 13 2.98 14.04 10.82
N TYR A 14 2.55 12.80 10.93
CA TYR A 14 1.19 12.43 11.31
C TYR A 14 0.90 12.85 12.75
N GLU A 15 -0.28 13.40 13.01
CA GLU A 15 -0.76 13.62 14.37
C GLU A 15 -1.23 12.30 15.00
N LEU A 16 -0.28 11.56 15.58
CA LEU A 16 -0.49 10.27 16.23
C LEU A 16 -1.58 10.31 17.32
N HIS A 17 -1.75 11.44 18.01
CA HIS A 17 -2.79 11.63 19.03
C HIS A 17 -4.22 11.45 18.50
N SER A 18 -4.45 11.66 17.20
CA SER A 18 -5.78 11.50 16.59
C SER A 18 -6.06 10.05 16.16
N SER A 19 -5.05 9.18 16.12
CA SER A 19 -5.17 7.84 15.50
C SER A 19 -4.63 6.67 16.35
N TRP A 20 -4.22 6.92 17.60
CA TRP A 20 -3.66 5.89 18.49
C TRP A 20 -4.63 4.73 18.75
N TYR A 21 -5.94 5.00 18.87
CA TYR A 21 -6.95 3.97 19.13
C TYR A 21 -7.08 2.99 17.94
N LEU A 22 -6.96 3.49 16.70
CA LEU A 22 -6.98 2.65 15.49
C LEU A 22 -5.73 1.78 15.41
N ILE A 23 -4.57 2.31 15.79
CA ILE A 23 -3.32 1.54 15.85
C ILE A 23 -3.46 0.40 16.87
N LEU A 24 -4.01 0.70 18.06
CA LEU A 24 -4.24 -0.30 19.10
C LEU A 24 -5.22 -1.38 18.63
N LEU A 25 -6.33 -0.99 17.98
CA LEU A 25 -7.28 -1.93 17.40
C LEU A 25 -6.62 -2.86 16.36
N LEU A 26 -5.80 -2.30 15.45
CA LEU A 26 -5.07 -3.08 14.46
C LEU A 26 -4.09 -4.06 15.11
N THR A 27 -3.39 -3.66 16.17
CA THR A 27 -2.49 -4.57 16.92
C THR A 27 -3.24 -5.69 17.61
N ALA A 28 -4.43 -5.41 18.17
CA ALA A 28 -5.26 -6.43 18.80
C ALA A 28 -5.76 -7.45 17.76
N ILE A 29 -6.27 -6.98 16.62
CA ILE A 29 -6.71 -7.84 15.51
C ILE A 29 -5.56 -8.73 15.03
N PHE A 30 -4.35 -8.16 14.87
CA PHE A 30 -3.18 -8.91 14.44
C PHE A 30 -2.78 -10.00 15.46
N ALA A 31 -2.76 -9.67 16.75
CA ALA A 31 -2.44 -10.63 17.82
C ALA A 31 -3.47 -11.77 17.90
N THR A 32 -4.77 -11.45 17.84
CA THR A 32 -5.84 -12.46 17.80
C THR A 32 -5.69 -13.36 16.57
N TRP A 33 -5.34 -12.78 15.41
CA TRP A 33 -5.16 -13.56 14.19
C TRP A 33 -3.96 -14.51 14.24
N LEU A 34 -2.84 -14.09 14.82
CA LEU A 34 -1.70 -14.98 15.07
C LEU A 34 -2.08 -16.17 15.96
N LEU A 35 -2.92 -15.94 16.96
CA LEU A 35 -3.44 -17.01 17.82
C LEU A 35 -4.33 -17.98 17.03
N VAL A 36 -5.16 -17.50 16.09
CA VAL A 36 -5.95 -18.36 15.20
C VAL A 36 -5.04 -19.23 14.32
N ILE A 37 -4.01 -18.64 13.69
CA ILE A 37 -3.02 -19.39 12.88
C ILE A 37 -2.35 -20.46 13.74
N TYR A 38 -1.93 -20.13 14.96
CA TYR A 38 -1.34 -21.07 15.89
C TYR A 38 -2.29 -22.23 16.21
N ILE A 39 -3.56 -21.94 16.49
CA ILE A 39 -4.55 -22.98 16.78
C ILE A 39 -4.72 -23.92 15.59
N VAL A 40 -4.89 -23.38 14.38
CA VAL A 40 -5.07 -24.14 13.14
C VAL A 40 -3.85 -25.01 12.83
N ALA A 41 -2.65 -24.48 13.07
CA ALA A 41 -1.42 -25.21 12.81
C ALA A 41 -1.21 -26.38 13.79
N ILE A 42 -1.43 -26.16 15.09
CA ILE A 42 -1.04 -27.10 16.15
C ILE A 42 -2.13 -28.10 16.52
N PHE A 43 -3.39 -27.66 16.64
CA PHE A 43 -4.44 -28.55 17.10
C PHE A 43 -4.91 -29.49 15.99
N GLN A 44 -5.11 -30.76 16.35
CA GLN A 44 -5.60 -31.77 15.42
C GLN A 44 -7.13 -31.75 15.38
N ASN A 45 -7.69 -32.03 14.22
CA ASN A 45 -9.13 -32.08 14.02
C ASN A 45 -9.78 -33.21 14.83
N LYS A 46 -10.99 -32.98 15.35
CA LYS A 46 -11.80 -33.96 16.09
C LYS A 46 -12.20 -35.18 15.25
N TYR A 47 -12.21 -35.07 13.92
CA TYR A 47 -12.50 -36.15 12.97
C TYR A 47 -11.29 -37.05 12.65
N ALA A 48 -10.34 -37.19 13.59
CA ALA A 48 -9.08 -37.91 13.41
C ALA A 48 -9.23 -39.40 13.04
N HIS A 49 -10.43 -39.98 13.22
CA HIS A 49 -10.71 -41.40 12.98
C HIS A 49 -10.90 -41.81 11.51
N TYR A 50 -11.06 -40.85 10.59
CA TYR A 50 -11.17 -41.12 9.15
C TYR A 50 -10.01 -40.46 8.39
N ASP A 51 -9.04 -41.26 7.95
CA ASP A 51 -7.76 -40.76 7.41
C ASP A 51 -7.93 -39.81 6.21
N SER A 52 -8.77 -40.15 5.24
CA SER A 52 -9.01 -39.30 4.06
C SER A 52 -9.74 -38.00 4.42
N PHE A 53 -10.70 -38.06 5.34
CA PHE A 53 -11.48 -36.89 5.75
C PHE A 53 -10.64 -35.93 6.61
N ARG A 54 -9.75 -36.48 7.45
CA ARG A 54 -8.77 -35.73 8.24
C ARG A 54 -7.85 -34.90 7.34
N LEU A 55 -7.26 -35.53 6.32
CA LEU A 55 -6.34 -34.87 5.39
C LEU A 55 -7.02 -33.73 4.63
N ILE A 56 -8.19 -34.01 4.04
CA ILE A 56 -8.95 -33.01 3.27
C ILE A 56 -9.33 -31.83 4.17
N ASN A 57 -9.85 -32.09 5.36
CA ASN A 57 -10.26 -31.02 6.27
C ASN A 57 -9.08 -30.15 6.70
N ASP A 58 -7.94 -30.75 7.05
CA ASP A 58 -6.75 -30.01 7.47
C ASP A 58 -6.23 -29.08 6.35
N ILE A 59 -6.25 -29.55 5.09
CA ILE A 59 -5.93 -28.72 3.92
C ILE A 59 -6.95 -27.58 3.78
N VAL A 60 -8.26 -27.88 3.80
CA VAL A 60 -9.31 -26.86 3.61
C VAL A 60 -9.23 -25.78 4.68
N VAL A 61 -9.10 -26.16 5.96
CA VAL A 61 -8.99 -25.18 7.05
C VAL A 61 -7.72 -24.35 6.90
N SER A 62 -6.60 -24.94 6.49
CA SER A 62 -5.34 -24.22 6.25
C SER A 62 -5.47 -23.23 5.08
N VAL A 63 -6.13 -23.63 3.99
CA VAL A 63 -6.39 -22.76 2.83
C VAL A 63 -7.30 -21.59 3.21
N VAL A 64 -8.41 -21.84 3.90
CA VAL A 64 -9.33 -20.77 4.34
C VAL A 64 -8.62 -19.80 5.28
N THR A 65 -7.82 -20.32 6.22
CA THR A 65 -7.03 -19.50 7.14
C THR A 65 -6.00 -18.65 6.39
N GLY A 66 -5.32 -19.20 5.38
CA GLY A 66 -4.39 -18.43 4.58
C GLY A 66 -5.04 -17.40 3.67
N LEU A 67 -6.23 -17.66 3.12
CA LEU A 67 -6.99 -16.65 2.36
C LEU A 67 -7.39 -15.46 3.25
N ILE A 68 -7.89 -15.71 4.47
CA ILE A 68 -8.23 -14.64 5.42
C ILE A 68 -6.96 -13.89 5.85
N SER A 69 -5.85 -14.61 6.05
CA SER A 69 -4.53 -14.00 6.32
C SER A 69 -4.13 -13.06 5.20
N GLY A 70 -4.28 -13.48 3.94
CA GLY A 70 -4.04 -12.64 2.76
C GLY A 70 -4.87 -11.36 2.77
N MET A 71 -6.17 -11.46 3.05
CA MET A 71 -7.05 -10.29 3.16
C MET A 71 -6.59 -9.29 4.23
N LEU A 72 -6.20 -9.79 5.42
CA LEU A 72 -5.68 -8.93 6.49
C LEU A 72 -4.35 -8.30 6.08
N THR A 73 -3.44 -9.05 5.46
CA THR A 73 -2.16 -8.54 4.98
C THR A 73 -2.34 -7.48 3.90
N ILE A 74 -3.34 -7.59 3.02
CA ILE A 74 -3.68 -6.55 2.03
C ILE A 74 -4.06 -5.23 2.72
N LEU A 75 -4.89 -5.27 3.76
CA LEU A 75 -5.25 -4.08 4.53
C LEU A 75 -4.01 -3.41 5.12
N PHE A 76 -3.12 -4.20 5.74
CA PHE A 76 -1.84 -3.68 6.25
C PHE A 76 -0.96 -3.13 5.12
N ALA A 77 -0.89 -3.78 3.97
CA ALA A 77 -0.11 -3.34 2.83
C ALA A 77 -0.55 -1.95 2.36
N PHE A 78 -1.86 -1.67 2.28
CA PHE A 78 -2.36 -0.33 1.95
C PHE A 78 -2.01 0.73 3.01
N ILE A 79 -2.06 0.38 4.29
CA ILE A 79 -1.66 1.27 5.38
C ILE A 79 -0.17 1.61 5.27
N PHE A 80 0.68 0.58 5.13
CA PHE A 80 2.12 0.77 4.98
C PHE A 80 2.46 1.53 3.71
N LEU A 81 1.75 1.29 2.61
CA LEU A 81 1.93 2.03 1.37
C LEU A 81 1.71 3.53 1.58
N ASP A 82 0.67 3.94 2.32
CA ASP A 82 0.44 5.36 2.59
C ASP A 82 1.52 5.97 3.49
N LEU A 83 1.96 5.24 4.52
CA LEU A 83 3.04 5.67 5.43
C LEU A 83 4.40 5.80 4.71
N ILE A 84 4.76 4.80 3.91
CA ILE A 84 5.98 4.78 3.10
C ILE A 84 5.94 5.96 2.14
N LYS A 85 4.86 6.13 1.38
CA LYS A 85 4.78 7.20 0.38
C LYS A 85 4.92 8.59 0.99
N ARG A 86 4.32 8.83 2.17
CA ARG A 86 4.55 10.05 2.96
C ARG A 86 6.02 10.25 3.35
N SER A 87 6.69 9.19 3.79
CA SER A 87 8.10 9.29 4.21
C SER A 87 9.01 9.70 3.05
N TYR A 88 8.74 9.18 1.85
CA TYR A 88 9.50 9.44 0.63
C TYR A 88 9.21 10.79 -0.06
N ILE A 89 8.27 11.63 0.40
CA ILE A 89 8.02 12.97 -0.17
C ILE A 89 9.31 13.82 -0.08
N ARG A 90 9.90 14.27 -1.19
CA ARG A 90 11.20 15.00 -1.13
C ARG A 90 11.09 16.51 -1.27
N ASP A 91 9.99 16.99 -1.87
CA ASP A 91 9.79 18.39 -2.22
C ASP A 91 8.31 18.80 -2.05
N TYR A 92 8.01 20.09 -2.24
CA TYR A 92 6.65 20.62 -2.06
C TYR A 92 5.70 20.13 -3.16
N PHE A 93 6.19 19.86 -4.36
CA PHE A 93 5.36 19.36 -5.45
C PHE A 93 4.90 17.91 -5.22
N SER A 94 5.79 17.07 -4.68
CA SER A 94 5.48 15.71 -4.22
C SER A 94 4.42 15.76 -3.11
N TYR A 95 4.49 16.74 -2.20
CA TYR A 95 3.49 16.95 -1.16
C TYR A 95 2.14 17.41 -1.74
N TYR A 96 2.14 18.31 -2.72
CA TYR A 96 0.93 18.70 -3.46
C TYR A 96 0.27 17.50 -4.16
N SER A 97 1.06 16.66 -4.82
CA SER A 97 0.57 15.46 -5.50
C SER A 97 -0.01 14.45 -4.51
N TYR A 98 0.64 14.30 -3.35
CA TYR A 98 0.09 13.51 -2.23
C TYR A 98 -1.28 14.03 -1.82
N LEU A 99 -1.41 15.32 -1.50
CA LEU A 99 -2.68 15.91 -1.04
C LEU A 99 -3.80 15.75 -2.06
N ASN A 100 -3.52 15.96 -3.35
CA ASN A 100 -4.52 15.78 -4.40
C ASN A 100 -4.92 14.31 -4.60
N SER A 101 -4.01 13.36 -4.38
CA SER A 101 -4.35 11.94 -4.46
C SER A 101 -5.34 11.53 -3.36
N LEU A 102 -5.38 12.22 -2.21
CA LEU A 102 -6.28 11.90 -1.08
C LEU A 102 -7.76 11.95 -1.45
N ARG A 103 -8.15 12.79 -2.41
CA ARG A 103 -9.50 12.87 -2.96
C ARG A 103 -9.95 11.56 -3.63
N ASN A 104 -9.02 10.85 -4.27
CA ASN A 104 -9.32 9.57 -4.89
C ASN A 104 -9.22 8.41 -3.87
N LYS A 105 -8.57 8.66 -2.72
CA LYS A 105 -8.36 7.69 -1.62
C LYS A 105 -9.39 7.73 -0.49
N THR A 106 -10.48 8.50 -0.55
CA THR A 106 -11.38 8.73 0.61
C THR A 106 -11.89 7.48 1.34
N LYS A 107 -11.93 6.32 0.67
CA LYS A 107 -12.28 5.01 1.26
C LYS A 107 -11.09 4.21 1.80
N TYR A 108 -9.86 4.58 1.45
CA TYR A 108 -8.61 3.84 1.71
C TYR A 108 -7.59 4.62 2.55
N THR A 109 -7.80 5.92 2.79
CA THR A 109 -7.03 6.68 3.79
C THR A 109 -7.47 6.25 5.18
N PHE A 110 -6.82 5.19 5.68
CA PHE A 110 -7.08 4.61 6.99
C PHE A 110 -6.89 5.62 8.13
N PHE A 111 -5.98 6.58 7.92
CA PHE A 111 -5.67 7.62 8.87
C PHE A 111 -5.92 8.99 8.20
N LYS A 112 -6.96 9.71 8.67
CA LYS A 112 -7.23 11.11 8.29
C LYS A 112 -6.47 12.06 9.22
N ASP A 113 -5.60 12.88 8.63
CA ASP A 113 -4.74 13.81 9.35
C ASP A 113 -5.55 15.07 9.71
N SER A 114 -5.63 15.41 10.99
CA SER A 114 -6.40 16.55 11.50
C SER A 114 -5.94 17.89 10.93
N LYS A 115 -4.68 18.00 10.51
CA LYS A 115 -4.14 19.23 9.89
C LYS A 115 -4.62 19.44 8.47
N ILE A 116 -5.01 18.37 7.78
CA ILE A 116 -5.45 18.42 6.39
C ILE A 116 -6.96 18.71 6.37
N PRO A 117 -7.42 19.74 5.63
CA PRO A 117 -8.84 20.04 5.51
C PRO A 117 -9.67 18.81 5.14
N GLN A 118 -10.74 18.54 5.90
CA GLN A 118 -11.57 17.35 5.71
C GLN A 118 -12.17 17.25 4.30
N GLU A 119 -12.37 18.40 3.66
CA GLU A 119 -12.91 18.51 2.30
C GLU A 119 -12.01 17.83 1.26
N LEU A 120 -10.69 17.81 1.46
CA LEU A 120 -9.76 17.11 0.56
C LEU A 120 -9.92 15.59 0.62
N TYR A 121 -10.52 15.08 1.68
CA TYR A 121 -10.92 13.68 1.81
C TYR A 121 -12.35 13.42 1.30
N LYS A 122 -12.97 14.31 0.53
CA LYS A 122 -14.26 14.05 -0.13
C LYS A 122 -14.03 13.70 -1.60
N LYS A 123 -14.72 12.67 -2.11
CA LYS A 123 -14.59 12.23 -3.51
C LYS A 123 -14.99 13.32 -4.52
N THR A 124 -15.85 14.24 -4.09
CA THR A 124 -16.35 15.38 -4.87
C THR A 124 -15.42 16.61 -4.84
N ALA A 125 -14.29 16.56 -4.11
CA ALA A 125 -13.42 17.71 -3.99
C ALA A 125 -12.88 18.17 -5.35
N THR A 126 -12.78 19.47 -5.58
CA THR A 126 -12.11 20.01 -6.77
C THR A 126 -10.61 19.84 -6.66
N GLN A 127 -9.92 19.91 -7.80
CA GLN A 127 -8.47 19.85 -7.79
C GLN A 127 -7.95 21.14 -7.16
N MET A 128 -6.99 20.98 -6.24
CA MET A 128 -6.41 22.10 -5.55
C MET A 128 -5.63 22.98 -6.52
N THR A 129 -5.85 24.29 -6.50
CA THR A 129 -5.00 25.22 -7.24
C THR A 129 -3.66 25.39 -6.54
N LYS A 130 -2.68 25.96 -7.24
CA LYS A 130 -1.38 26.26 -6.61
C LYS A 130 -1.51 27.26 -5.46
N THR A 131 -2.41 28.22 -5.59
CA THR A 131 -2.70 29.23 -4.56
C THR A 131 -3.33 28.62 -3.31
N GLU A 132 -4.32 27.72 -3.49
CA GLU A 132 -4.91 26.95 -2.38
C GLU A 132 -3.87 26.08 -1.66
N PHE A 133 -2.96 25.47 -2.42
CA PHE A 133 -1.87 24.67 -1.86
C PHE A 133 -0.93 25.50 -0.98
N ILE A 134 -0.48 26.65 -1.47
CA ILE A 134 0.38 27.57 -0.71
C ILE A 134 -0.32 27.98 0.59
N PHE A 135 -1.61 28.29 0.53
CA PHE A 135 -2.39 28.67 1.71
C PHE A 135 -2.44 27.54 2.76
N ILE A 136 -2.70 26.30 2.33
CA ILE A 136 -2.74 25.14 3.23
C ILE A 136 -1.37 24.89 3.88
N VAL A 137 -0.29 24.94 3.10
CA VAL A 137 1.06 24.73 3.62
C VAL A 137 1.44 25.83 4.61
N ALA A 138 1.16 27.09 4.28
CA ALA A 138 1.41 28.23 5.17
C ALA A 138 0.63 28.10 6.49
N LYS A 139 -0.63 27.65 6.44
CA LYS A 139 -1.45 27.40 7.63
C LYS A 139 -0.87 26.30 8.51
N ILE A 140 -0.41 25.18 7.93
CA ILE A 140 0.19 24.07 8.71
C ILE A 140 1.53 24.48 9.35
N LEU A 141 2.26 25.39 8.69
CA LEU A 141 3.54 25.90 9.19
C LEU A 141 3.39 27.10 10.15
N ASP A 142 2.18 27.64 10.30
CA ASP A 142 1.87 28.84 11.09
C ASP A 142 2.53 30.13 10.55
N TYR A 143 2.62 30.26 9.21
CA TYR A 143 3.20 31.44 8.55
C TYR A 143 2.16 32.50 8.21
N SER A 144 2.39 33.73 8.67
CA SER A 144 1.60 34.90 8.27
C SER A 144 1.92 35.31 6.83
N MET A 145 0.91 35.70 6.04
CA MET A 145 1.09 36.15 4.64
C MET A 145 2.05 37.33 4.50
N MET A 146 2.15 38.17 5.53
CA MET A 146 3.03 39.35 5.54
C MET A 146 4.47 39.01 5.90
N SER A 147 4.75 37.77 6.32
CA SER A 147 6.09 37.38 6.80
C SER A 147 7.07 37.12 5.65
N PRO A 148 8.38 37.38 5.86
CA PRO A 148 9.43 36.95 4.93
C PRO A 148 9.42 35.43 4.68
N HIS A 149 9.04 34.65 5.70
CA HIS A 149 8.91 33.19 5.60
C HIS A 149 7.86 32.75 4.59
N TYR A 150 6.71 33.44 4.54
CA TYR A 150 5.69 33.17 3.54
C TYR A 150 6.17 33.47 2.12
N ARG A 151 6.86 34.61 1.90
CA ARG A 151 7.42 34.94 0.59
C ARG A 151 8.45 33.90 0.13
N ASN A 152 9.31 33.44 1.03
CA ASN A 152 10.28 32.39 0.74
C ASN A 152 9.59 31.06 0.41
N LEU A 153 8.56 30.67 1.19
CA LEU A 153 7.74 29.48 0.92
C LEU A 153 7.11 29.52 -0.48
N VAL A 154 6.52 30.66 -0.86
CA VAL A 154 5.93 30.86 -2.19
C VAL A 154 6.98 30.64 -3.28
N ASN A 155 8.17 31.21 -3.12
CA ASN A 155 9.27 31.05 -4.07
C ASN A 155 9.74 29.60 -4.17
N GLU A 156 9.93 28.91 -3.04
CA GLU A 156 10.33 27.49 -3.02
C GLU A 156 9.29 26.57 -3.67
N ILE A 157 8.00 26.79 -3.38
CA ILE A 157 6.90 26.07 -4.02
C ILE A 157 6.90 26.36 -5.54
N ASN A 158 7.12 27.62 -5.93
CA ASN A 158 7.19 27.97 -7.35
C ASN A 158 8.33 27.25 -8.07
N THR A 159 9.52 27.22 -7.46
CA THR A 159 10.67 26.52 -8.04
C THR A 159 10.43 25.02 -8.15
N ASP A 160 9.87 24.38 -7.12
CA ASP A 160 9.57 22.95 -7.15
C ASP A 160 8.54 22.62 -8.24
N PHE A 161 7.47 23.42 -8.37
CA PHE A 161 6.49 23.20 -9.43
C PHE A 161 7.08 23.35 -10.84
N ALA A 162 8.01 24.28 -11.04
CA ALA A 162 8.68 24.47 -12.32
C ALA A 162 9.65 23.31 -12.63
N LEU A 163 10.34 22.76 -11.62
CA LEU A 163 11.19 21.58 -11.80
C LEU A 163 10.40 20.36 -12.30
N HIS A 164 9.10 20.27 -11.96
CA HIS A 164 8.22 19.18 -12.37
C HIS A 164 7.31 19.53 -13.57
N SER A 165 7.47 20.71 -14.18
CA SER A 165 6.74 21.07 -15.40
C SER A 165 7.47 20.52 -16.64
N PHE A 166 7.51 19.20 -16.76
CA PHE A 166 8.14 18.54 -17.91
C PHE A 166 7.23 18.50 -19.14
N LEU A 167 7.86 18.32 -20.32
CA LEU A 167 7.25 17.95 -21.59
C LEU A 167 6.24 16.80 -21.42
N THR A 168 5.18 16.83 -22.24
CA THR A 168 4.04 15.92 -22.17
C THR A 168 4.49 14.45 -22.09
N PRO A 169 4.15 13.71 -21.02
CA PRO A 169 4.56 12.33 -20.84
C PRO A 169 3.93 11.47 -21.94
N ASN A 170 4.72 10.60 -22.57
CA ASN A 170 4.19 9.61 -23.50
C ASN A 170 3.48 8.51 -22.70
N PHE A 171 2.18 8.70 -22.49
CA PHE A 171 1.33 7.81 -21.72
C PHE A 171 1.39 6.36 -22.22
N ASN A 172 1.53 6.13 -23.53
CA ASN A 172 1.55 4.78 -24.10
C ASN A 172 2.85 4.05 -23.76
N LYS A 173 4.00 4.73 -23.87
CA LYS A 173 5.30 4.16 -23.51
C LYS A 173 5.36 3.82 -22.01
N GLN A 174 4.86 4.73 -21.16
CA GLN A 174 4.85 4.53 -19.72
C GLN A 174 3.87 3.43 -19.28
N LYS A 175 2.70 3.33 -19.92
CA LYS A 175 1.78 2.21 -19.70
C LYS A 175 2.42 0.87 -20.01
N SER A 176 3.15 0.76 -21.12
CA SER A 176 3.86 -0.46 -21.49
C SER A 176 4.91 -0.86 -20.44
N VAL A 177 5.75 0.09 -20.01
CA VAL A 177 6.75 -0.15 -18.95
C VAL A 177 6.08 -0.57 -17.64
N ALA A 178 4.98 0.08 -17.28
CA ALA A 178 4.24 -0.23 -16.07
C ALA A 178 3.62 -1.64 -16.11
N ILE A 179 3.07 -2.06 -17.24
CA ILE A 179 2.57 -3.43 -17.45
C ILE A 179 3.69 -4.44 -17.25
N THR A 180 4.87 -4.21 -17.84
CA THR A 180 6.01 -5.11 -17.67
C THR A 180 6.43 -5.23 -16.21
N LYS A 181 6.48 -4.11 -15.47
CA LYS A 181 6.79 -4.12 -14.04
C LYS A 181 5.74 -4.88 -13.23
N ILE A 182 4.45 -4.69 -13.50
CA ILE A 182 3.35 -5.43 -12.84
C ILE A 182 3.52 -6.92 -13.09
N ILE A 183 3.71 -7.34 -14.34
CA ILE A 183 3.85 -8.76 -14.67
C ILE A 183 5.07 -9.39 -13.96
N ILE A 184 6.21 -8.71 -13.94
CA ILE A 184 7.41 -9.25 -13.31
C ILE A 184 7.27 -9.29 -11.78
N LEU A 185 6.87 -8.18 -11.16
CA LEU A 185 6.89 -8.01 -9.71
C LEU A 185 5.66 -8.60 -9.02
N ASP A 186 4.48 -8.47 -9.63
CA ASP A 186 3.22 -8.93 -9.03
C ASP A 186 2.80 -10.34 -9.47
N LEU A 187 3.38 -10.92 -10.53
CA LEU A 187 3.05 -12.28 -10.98
C LEU A 187 4.25 -13.21 -10.97
N LEU A 188 5.31 -12.91 -11.75
CA LEU A 188 6.41 -13.87 -11.93
C LEU A 188 7.17 -14.17 -10.64
N ILE A 189 7.50 -13.14 -9.84
CA ILE A 189 8.21 -13.33 -8.57
C ILE A 189 7.36 -14.11 -7.55
N PRO A 190 6.09 -13.73 -7.27
CA PRO A 190 5.23 -14.51 -6.39
C PRO A 190 5.05 -15.97 -6.84
N LEU A 191 4.83 -16.21 -8.14
CA LEU A 191 4.72 -17.58 -8.68
C LEU A 191 5.99 -18.41 -8.48
N ALA A 192 7.17 -17.80 -8.60
CA ALA A 192 8.44 -18.48 -8.33
C ALA A 192 8.53 -18.88 -6.85
N ILE A 193 8.14 -17.99 -5.94
CA ILE A 193 8.13 -18.26 -4.49
C ILE A 193 7.10 -19.36 -4.17
N GLU A 194 5.89 -19.31 -4.74
CA GLU A 194 4.87 -20.33 -4.58
C GLU A 194 5.34 -21.70 -5.07
N SER A 195 6.05 -21.74 -6.20
CA SER A 195 6.64 -22.97 -6.73
C SER A 195 7.65 -23.58 -5.76
N ILE A 196 8.51 -22.76 -5.15
CA ILE A 196 9.47 -23.21 -4.12
C ILE A 196 8.73 -23.76 -2.90
N LEU A 197 7.68 -23.08 -2.44
CA LEU A 197 6.88 -23.53 -1.29
C LEU A 197 6.16 -24.85 -1.57
N LEU A 198 5.61 -25.04 -2.78
CA LEU A 198 5.01 -26.30 -3.19
C LEU A 198 6.02 -27.44 -3.18
N LEU A 199 7.24 -27.22 -3.69
CA LEU A 199 8.31 -28.21 -3.64
C LEU A 199 8.68 -28.59 -2.20
N LEU A 200 8.75 -27.61 -1.29
CA LEU A 200 8.99 -27.87 0.13
C LEU A 200 7.86 -28.67 0.79
N ILE A 201 6.60 -28.36 0.46
CA ILE A 201 5.42 -29.12 0.94
C ILE A 201 5.51 -30.58 0.49
N ILE A 202 5.79 -30.82 -0.80
CA ILE A 202 5.92 -32.16 -1.37
C ILE A 202 7.06 -32.93 -0.69
N PHE A 203 8.23 -32.29 -0.51
CA PHE A 203 9.39 -32.91 0.11
C PHE A 203 9.12 -33.32 1.58
N VAL A 204 8.52 -32.42 2.36
CA VAL A 204 8.16 -32.70 3.77
C VAL A 204 7.13 -33.83 3.84
N HIS A 205 6.15 -33.85 2.94
CA HIS A 205 5.12 -34.86 2.93
C HIS A 205 5.64 -36.24 2.48
N GLN A 206 6.52 -36.30 1.47
CA GLN A 206 7.16 -37.56 1.05
C GLN A 206 7.97 -38.19 2.17
N LYS A 207 8.70 -37.38 2.96
CA LYS A 207 9.41 -37.86 4.15
C LYS A 207 8.46 -38.48 5.18
N GLN A 208 7.28 -37.90 5.39
CA GLN A 208 6.28 -38.41 6.33
C GLN A 208 5.64 -39.73 5.87
N ILE A 209 5.42 -39.88 4.57
CA ILE A 209 4.95 -41.14 3.99
C ILE A 209 5.98 -42.25 4.22
N LEU A 210 7.27 -41.96 4.05
CA LEU A 210 8.36 -42.90 4.33
C LEU A 210 8.40 -43.33 5.82
N ASP A 211 8.04 -42.42 6.72
CA ASP A 211 7.97 -42.65 8.17
C ASP A 211 6.63 -43.28 8.64
N ASN A 212 5.73 -43.68 7.72
CA ASN A 212 4.38 -44.23 7.99
C ASN A 212 3.44 -43.29 8.80
N VAL A 213 3.67 -41.97 8.75
CA VAL A 213 2.82 -40.99 9.45
C VAL A 213 1.79 -40.40 8.48
N ILE A 214 0.54 -40.88 8.54
CA ILE A 214 -0.58 -40.43 7.69
C ILE A 214 -1.24 -39.15 8.28
N SER A 215 -0.44 -38.16 8.67
CA SER A 215 -0.97 -36.90 9.22
C SER A 215 -0.25 -35.68 8.68
N VAL A 216 -1.02 -34.62 8.38
CA VAL A 216 -0.45 -33.34 7.94
C VAL A 216 0.24 -32.69 9.13
N SER A 217 1.56 -32.55 9.07
CA SER A 217 2.30 -31.89 10.14
C SER A 217 1.94 -30.41 10.25
N ALA A 218 2.13 -29.84 11.45
CA ALA A 218 1.96 -28.41 11.70
C ALA A 218 2.79 -27.55 10.72
N ILE A 219 4.00 -28.00 10.37
CA ILE A 219 4.87 -27.33 9.39
C ILE A 219 4.19 -27.27 8.02
N THR A 220 3.65 -28.40 7.55
CA THR A 220 2.92 -28.46 6.26
C THR A 220 1.70 -27.53 6.27
N ARG A 221 0.94 -27.47 7.37
CA ARG A 221 -0.21 -26.56 7.50
C ARG A 221 0.22 -25.09 7.43
N ILE A 222 1.29 -24.71 8.11
CA ILE A 222 1.86 -23.36 8.06
C ILE A 222 2.32 -23.02 6.63
N LEU A 223 2.97 -23.96 5.93
CA LEU A 223 3.38 -23.76 4.55
C LEU A 223 2.18 -23.57 3.61
N ILE A 224 1.09 -24.32 3.79
CA ILE A 224 -0.16 -24.14 3.03
C ILE A 224 -0.79 -22.76 3.31
N ILE A 225 -0.84 -22.34 4.58
CA ILE A 225 -1.34 -21.01 4.97
C ILE A 225 -0.50 -19.93 4.30
N LEU A 226 0.83 -20.06 4.31
CA LEU A 226 1.74 -19.07 3.71
C LEU A 226 1.62 -19.03 2.18
N LEU A 227 1.53 -20.19 1.52
CA LEU A 227 1.28 -20.30 0.08
C LEU A 227 0.00 -19.56 -0.32
N THR A 228 -1.11 -19.83 0.38
CA THR A 228 -2.41 -19.23 0.07
C THR A 228 -2.49 -17.74 0.44
N THR A 229 -1.72 -17.31 1.44
CA THR A 229 -1.54 -15.88 1.77
C THR A 229 -0.85 -15.14 0.62
N ILE A 230 0.26 -15.70 0.09
CA ILE A 230 0.99 -15.11 -1.04
C ILE A 230 0.10 -15.07 -2.28
N PHE A 231 -0.62 -16.14 -2.56
CA PHE A 231 -1.57 -16.19 -3.69
C PHE A 231 -2.64 -15.10 -3.61
N SER A 232 -3.24 -14.94 -2.42
CA SER A 232 -4.24 -13.90 -2.19
C SER A 232 -3.68 -12.49 -2.41
N LEU A 233 -2.46 -12.23 -1.93
CA LEU A 233 -1.76 -10.96 -2.15
C LEU A 233 -1.45 -10.73 -3.62
N MET A 234 -0.89 -11.72 -4.30
CA MET A 234 -0.54 -11.71 -5.72
C MET A 234 -1.72 -11.27 -6.58
N VAL A 235 -2.85 -11.98 -6.45
CA VAL A 235 -4.07 -11.70 -7.24
C VAL A 235 -4.62 -10.31 -6.93
N SER A 236 -4.70 -9.95 -5.65
CA SER A 236 -5.33 -8.70 -5.23
C SER A 236 -4.53 -7.46 -5.64
N ILE A 237 -3.20 -7.49 -5.47
CA ILE A 237 -2.31 -6.39 -5.88
C ILE A 237 -2.32 -6.26 -7.40
N THR A 238 -2.24 -7.37 -8.13
CA THR A 238 -2.30 -7.38 -9.60
C THR A 238 -3.59 -6.73 -10.12
N ILE A 239 -4.75 -7.15 -9.60
CA ILE A 239 -6.05 -6.58 -10.01
C ILE A 239 -6.09 -5.08 -9.73
N TYR A 240 -5.61 -4.66 -8.57
CA TYR A 240 -5.55 -3.24 -8.19
C TYR A 240 -4.65 -2.42 -9.12
N GLU A 241 -3.45 -2.90 -9.44
CA GLU A 241 -2.50 -2.25 -10.34
C GLU A 241 -3.10 -2.07 -11.75
N PHE A 242 -3.70 -3.12 -12.31
CA PHE A 242 -4.35 -3.04 -13.62
C PHE A 242 -5.57 -2.12 -13.63
N TYR A 243 -6.36 -2.12 -12.56
CA TYR A 243 -7.49 -1.20 -12.40
C TYR A 243 -7.02 0.27 -12.44
N LEU A 244 -5.95 0.61 -11.71
CA LEU A 244 -5.38 1.95 -11.74
C LEU A 244 -4.82 2.30 -13.12
N LEU A 245 -4.10 1.38 -13.75
CA LEU A 245 -3.50 1.58 -15.07
C LEU A 245 -4.56 1.89 -16.13
N LYS A 246 -5.69 1.17 -16.11
CA LYS A 246 -6.85 1.42 -16.99
C LYS A 246 -7.48 2.80 -16.74
N GLY A 247 -7.36 3.32 -15.53
CA GLY A 247 -7.85 4.64 -15.13
C GLY A 247 -7.05 5.82 -15.68
N ILE A 248 -5.85 5.62 -16.24
CA ILE A 248 -4.99 6.69 -16.75
C ILE A 248 -5.58 7.27 -18.04
N LYS A 249 -6.17 8.46 -17.93
CA LYS A 249 -6.76 9.25 -19.04
C LYS A 249 -6.17 10.67 -19.15
N ASN A 250 -5.67 11.21 -18.05
CA ASN A 250 -5.11 12.56 -17.95
C ASN A 250 -3.95 12.63 -16.94
N TYR A 251 -3.29 13.77 -16.86
CA TYR A 251 -2.16 14.04 -15.95
C TYR A 251 -2.47 13.75 -14.48
N ASN A 252 -3.71 13.99 -14.04
CA ASN A 252 -4.11 13.72 -12.67
C ASN A 252 -4.18 12.22 -12.39
N SER A 253 -4.92 11.48 -13.23
CA SER A 253 -4.98 10.01 -13.13
C SER A 253 -3.62 9.34 -13.32
N PHE A 254 -2.72 10.00 -14.04
CA PHE A 254 -1.34 9.58 -14.23
C PHE A 254 -0.51 9.78 -12.94
N ASN A 255 -0.57 10.97 -12.35
CA ASN A 255 0.06 11.24 -11.06
C ASN A 255 -0.53 10.34 -9.96
N ASP A 256 -1.83 10.08 -10.00
CA ASP A 256 -2.49 9.13 -9.10
C ASP A 256 -1.97 7.71 -9.29
N PHE A 257 -1.82 7.22 -10.53
CA PHE A 257 -1.24 5.89 -10.79
C PHE A 257 0.16 5.76 -10.19
N TYR A 258 1.06 6.70 -10.50
CA TYR A 258 2.41 6.71 -9.96
C TYR A 258 2.46 6.95 -8.45
N PHE A 259 1.44 7.59 -7.87
CA PHE A 259 1.34 7.77 -6.43
C PHE A 259 0.61 6.61 -5.73
N LEU A 260 -0.16 5.78 -6.42
CA LEU A 260 -1.04 4.76 -5.82
C LEU A 260 -0.61 3.33 -6.09
N SER A 261 0.14 3.07 -7.15
CA SER A 261 0.71 1.76 -7.44
C SER A 261 1.70 1.33 -6.35
N PHE A 262 1.75 0.03 -6.07
CA PHE A 262 2.72 -0.59 -5.16
C PHE A 262 4.11 -0.63 -5.81
N ASN A 263 4.17 -1.01 -7.09
CA ASN A 263 5.44 -1.31 -7.77
C ASN A 263 5.88 -0.27 -8.80
N ASN A 264 4.96 0.56 -9.28
CA ASN A 264 5.23 1.64 -10.22
C ASN A 264 5.38 3.00 -9.53
N PHE A 265 5.57 3.01 -8.22
CA PHE A 265 5.74 4.24 -7.47
C PHE A 265 7.04 4.98 -7.85
N GLU A 266 6.93 6.07 -8.61
CA GLU A 266 8.08 6.87 -9.04
C GLU A 266 7.75 8.37 -9.05
N PHE A 267 8.25 9.08 -8.03
CA PHE A 267 8.12 10.54 -7.92
C PHE A 267 8.70 11.31 -9.11
N LYS A 268 9.72 10.75 -9.79
CA LYS A 268 10.38 11.36 -10.95
C LYS A 268 9.43 11.60 -12.13
N HIS A 269 8.29 10.90 -12.17
CA HIS A 269 7.34 11.00 -13.28
C HIS A 269 6.16 11.92 -12.98
N LEU A 270 6.04 12.48 -11.77
CA LEU A 270 4.96 13.42 -11.47
C LEU A 270 5.06 14.66 -12.36
N ASN A 271 3.92 15.13 -12.89
CA ASN A 271 3.90 16.25 -13.82
C ASN A 271 2.97 17.37 -13.34
N SER A 272 3.47 18.60 -13.34
CA SER A 272 2.79 19.82 -12.87
C SER A 272 2.15 20.67 -13.99
N SER A 273 2.38 20.32 -15.26
CA SER A 273 2.17 21.19 -16.44
C SER A 273 0.72 21.71 -16.65
N LEU A 274 -0.30 21.03 -16.11
CA LEU A 274 -1.71 21.44 -16.23
C LEU A 274 -2.33 21.96 -14.93
N ILE A 275 -1.53 22.25 -13.90
CA ILE A 275 -2.08 22.78 -12.64
C ILE A 275 -2.49 24.24 -12.86
N LYS A 276 -3.79 24.51 -12.72
CA LYS A 276 -4.34 25.87 -12.77
C LYS A 276 -3.69 26.73 -11.67
N ARG A 277 -3.25 27.93 -12.05
CA ARG A 277 -2.75 28.95 -11.11
C ARG A 277 -3.83 29.33 -10.11
#